data_AF-A0A087AFL7-F1
#
_entry.id   AF-A0A087AFL7-F1
#
_cell.length_a   1.000
_cell.length_b   1.000
_cell.length_c   1.000
_cell.angle_alpha   90.00
_cell.angle_beta   90.00
_cell.angle_gamma   90.00
#
_symmetry.space_group_name_H-M   'P 1'
#
loop_
_entity.id
_entity.type
_entity.pdbx_description
1 polymer ?
#
loop_
_entity_poly.entity_id
_entity_poly.type
_entity_poly.pdbx_seq_one_letter_code
_entity_poly.pdbx_strand_id
1 'polypeptide(L)'
;MTRRTMRLGDIVIVDGAGLDVLGIVVDVSTDPVLTGGVAHDGVPAFRVRVLHGRRRGAGVLSAVHEDVWIRDDPWGVHIDGEDGYVLPCMFQGVDVDSMLAANSVSRRSPSQATVRRSMAAARTNQRIWVLVAAAIVVIILLARVVNRPHPDASIPLAQAYSMHCGAYPDSPPIELWNNGVNVWRGVEGTVSEADEPWTSEAFACFADQIGYTKGEAAFVEEMEMAVGLDQYVINKHFVMFCQQVRYVDEVSCGAYNRAFVG
;
A
#
# COMPACT_ATOMS: atom_id res chain seq x y z
N MET A 1 9.35 -10.29 27.19
CA MET A 1 9.34 -8.85 27.49
C MET A 1 9.14 -8.70 28.99
N THR A 2 9.97 -7.94 29.68
CA THR A 2 9.91 -7.77 31.15
C THR A 2 9.58 -6.32 31.47
N ARG A 3 8.29 -5.99 31.40
CA ARG A 3 7.74 -4.74 31.92
C ARG A 3 7.50 -4.86 33.41
N ARG A 4 7.66 -3.76 34.12
CA ARG A 4 7.24 -3.68 35.53
C ARG A 4 5.72 -3.52 35.63
N THR A 5 5.14 -3.95 36.75
CA THR A 5 3.74 -3.69 37.07
C THR A 5 3.44 -2.18 37.13
N MET A 6 2.21 -1.80 36.77
CA MET A 6 1.68 -0.43 36.95
C MET A 6 1.81 0.06 38.40
N ARG A 7 1.99 1.37 38.56
CA ARG A 7 2.13 2.06 39.85
C ARG A 7 1.39 3.39 39.82
N LEU A 8 1.07 3.90 41.01
CA LEU A 8 0.49 5.23 41.18
C LEU A 8 1.35 6.30 40.50
N GLY A 9 0.68 7.18 39.75
CA GLY A 9 1.29 8.25 38.97
C GLY A 9 1.84 7.82 37.61
N ASP A 10 1.76 6.55 37.23
CA ASP A 10 2.11 6.13 35.87
C ASP A 10 1.13 6.73 34.87
N ILE A 11 1.67 7.28 33.77
CA ILE A 11 0.88 7.70 32.61
C ILE A 11 0.76 6.48 31.71
N VAL A 12 -0.48 6.14 31.34
CA VAL A 12 -0.78 4.92 30.60
C VAL A 12 -1.68 5.20 29.40
N ILE A 13 -1.45 4.45 28.33
CA ILE A 13 -2.42 4.25 27.26
C ILE A 13 -3.00 2.85 27.43
N VAL A 14 -4.32 2.74 27.42
CA VAL A 14 -5.04 1.48 27.47
C VAL A 14 -5.70 1.29 26.11
N ASP A 15 -5.33 0.23 25.41
CA ASP A 15 -5.90 -0.18 24.14
C ASP A 15 -6.30 -1.66 24.25
N GLY A 16 -7.48 -1.91 24.81
CA GLY A 16 -7.92 -3.26 25.14
C GLY A 16 -9.35 -3.33 25.64
N ALA A 17 -10.01 -4.47 25.41
CA ALA A 17 -11.40 -4.74 25.85
C ALA A 17 -12.42 -3.65 25.43
N GLY A 18 -12.21 -3.01 24.27
CA GLY A 18 -13.06 -1.94 23.78
C GLY A 18 -12.83 -0.58 24.45
N LEU A 19 -11.76 -0.43 25.23
CA LEU A 19 -11.34 0.82 25.83
C LEU A 19 -10.07 1.33 25.12
N ASP A 20 -10.10 2.58 24.67
CA ASP A 20 -8.98 3.29 24.07
C ASP A 20 -8.83 4.64 24.79
N VAL A 21 -7.99 4.67 25.84
CA VAL A 21 -7.85 5.83 26.74
C VAL A 21 -6.40 6.14 27.07
N LEU A 22 -6.11 7.44 27.19
CA LEU A 22 -4.92 7.97 27.82
C LEU A 22 -5.30 8.47 29.22
N GLY A 23 -4.57 8.02 30.23
CA GLY A 23 -4.87 8.34 31.62
C GLY A 23 -3.70 8.18 32.58
N ILE A 24 -3.99 8.39 33.86
CA ILE A 24 -3.01 8.29 34.95
C ILE A 24 -3.52 7.31 35.98
N VAL A 25 -2.65 6.42 36.45
CA VAL A 25 -2.97 5.53 37.56
C VAL A 25 -3.08 6.33 38.86
N VAL A 26 -4.26 6.38 39.45
CA VAL A 26 -4.55 7.17 40.67
C VAL A 26 -4.86 6.32 41.89
N ASP A 27 -5.19 5.04 41.71
CA ASP A 27 -5.48 4.13 42.83
C ASP A 27 -5.17 2.66 42.46
N VAL A 28 -5.06 1.80 43.47
CA VAL A 28 -4.90 0.34 43.33
C VAL A 28 -5.72 -0.38 44.39
N SER A 29 -6.48 -1.40 43.99
CA SER A 29 -7.31 -2.17 44.91
C SER A 29 -7.39 -3.64 44.52
N THR A 30 -7.40 -4.52 45.52
CA THR A 30 -7.70 -5.95 45.39
C THR A 30 -9.15 -6.29 45.75
N ASP A 31 -9.97 -5.28 46.10
CA ASP A 31 -11.37 -5.48 46.48
C ASP A 31 -12.25 -5.63 45.21
N PRO A 32 -12.84 -6.81 44.96
CA PRO A 32 -13.72 -7.02 43.81
C PRO A 32 -14.99 -6.16 43.87
N VAL A 33 -15.46 -5.78 45.07
CA VAL A 33 -16.67 -4.96 45.23
C VAL A 33 -16.39 -3.52 44.80
N LEU A 34 -15.30 -2.93 45.28
CA LEU A 34 -14.89 -1.58 44.90
C LEU A 34 -14.60 -1.43 43.40
N THR A 35 -14.06 -2.49 42.80
CA THR A 35 -13.55 -2.49 41.42
C THR A 35 -14.58 -2.97 40.40
N GLY A 36 -15.81 -3.29 40.83
CA GLY A 36 -16.84 -3.82 39.94
C GLY A 36 -16.48 -5.18 39.32
N GLY A 37 -15.70 -5.98 40.05
CA GLY A 37 -15.25 -7.32 39.64
C GLY A 37 -13.99 -7.34 38.78
N VAL A 38 -13.33 -6.19 38.57
CA VAL A 38 -12.09 -6.12 37.79
C VAL A 38 -10.91 -6.73 38.56
N ALA A 39 -10.84 -6.49 39.88
CA ALA A 39 -9.95 -7.25 40.75
C ALA A 39 -10.56 -8.63 41.02
N HIS A 40 -9.81 -9.70 40.79
CA HIS A 40 -10.23 -11.07 41.10
C HIS A 40 -9.00 -11.96 41.36
N ASP A 41 -9.18 -13.08 42.08
CA ASP A 41 -8.15 -14.10 42.33
C ASP A 41 -6.81 -13.54 42.87
N GLY A 42 -6.87 -12.51 43.72
CA GLY A 42 -5.69 -11.86 44.28
C GLY A 42 -4.93 -10.94 43.32
N VAL A 43 -5.41 -10.79 42.08
CA VAL A 43 -4.86 -9.86 41.08
C VAL A 43 -5.45 -8.45 41.33
N PRO A 44 -4.63 -7.42 41.55
CA PRO A 44 -5.11 -6.07 41.78
C PRO A 44 -5.66 -5.43 40.50
N ALA A 45 -6.64 -4.54 40.68
CA ALA A 45 -7.06 -3.59 39.66
C ALA A 45 -6.48 -2.20 39.95
N PHE A 46 -6.28 -1.42 38.90
CA PHE A 46 -5.74 -0.07 38.94
C PHE A 46 -6.79 0.91 38.46
N ARG A 47 -7.02 1.97 39.23
CA ARG A 47 -7.93 3.04 38.83
C ARG A 47 -7.15 4.02 37.98
N VAL A 48 -7.63 4.24 36.76
CA VAL A 48 -7.05 5.18 35.81
C VAL A 48 -7.97 6.39 35.72
N ARG A 49 -7.43 7.56 36.06
CA ARG A 49 -8.06 8.85 35.74
C ARG A 49 -7.88 9.11 34.25
N VAL A 50 -8.98 9.09 33.52
CA VAL A 50 -8.98 9.29 32.08
C VAL A 50 -8.79 10.78 31.77
N LEU A 51 -7.75 11.09 31.00
CA LEU A 51 -7.52 12.44 30.48
C LEU A 51 -8.23 12.61 29.13
N HIS A 52 -8.17 11.57 28.31
CA HIS A 52 -8.88 11.51 27.04
C HIS A 52 -9.10 10.06 26.62
N GLY A 53 -10.20 9.80 25.93
CA GLY A 53 -10.39 8.51 25.28
C GLY A 53 -11.84 8.14 25.05
N ARG A 54 -12.01 6.92 24.54
CA ARG A 54 -13.29 6.40 24.06
C ARG A 54 -13.48 4.97 24.55
N ARG A 55 -14.75 4.61 24.77
CA ARG A 55 -15.19 3.25 25.06
C ARG A 55 -16.14 2.81 23.96
N ARG A 56 -15.93 1.58 23.48
CA ARG A 56 -16.83 0.89 22.55
C ARG A 56 -17.75 -0.01 23.35
N GLY A 57 -19.04 0.31 23.36
CA GLY A 57 -20.09 -0.49 24.00
C GLY A 57 -21.26 -0.67 23.04
N ALA A 58 -21.76 -1.90 22.87
CA ALA A 58 -22.91 -2.21 22.01
C ALA A 58 -22.85 -1.60 20.58
N GLY A 59 -21.65 -1.56 19.98
CA GLY A 59 -21.43 -1.00 18.64
C GLY A 59 -21.31 0.52 18.57
N VAL A 60 -21.45 1.24 19.68
CA VAL A 60 -21.33 2.70 19.77
C VAL A 60 -20.00 3.08 20.42
N LEU A 61 -19.34 4.11 19.88
CA LEU A 61 -18.17 4.75 20.46
C LEU A 61 -18.62 5.96 21.28
N SER A 62 -18.29 5.99 22.56
CA SER A 62 -18.61 7.08 23.47
C SER A 62 -17.36 7.60 24.16
N ALA A 63 -17.29 8.91 24.39
CA ALA A 63 -16.20 9.50 25.15
C ALA A 63 -16.23 9.00 26.60
N VAL A 64 -15.05 8.82 27.18
CA VAL A 64 -14.89 8.41 28.58
C VAL A 64 -14.46 9.62 29.39
N HIS A 65 -15.28 10.00 30.37
CA HIS A 65 -15.04 11.15 31.25
C HIS A 65 -14.84 10.74 32.72
N GLU A 66 -15.12 9.48 33.03
CA GLU A 66 -15.01 8.92 34.37
C GLU A 66 -13.70 8.17 34.54
N ASP A 67 -13.27 8.03 35.80
CA ASP A 67 -12.17 7.13 36.14
C ASP A 67 -12.60 5.66 35.89
N VAL A 68 -11.66 4.83 35.45
CA VAL A 68 -11.93 3.45 35.07
C VAL A 68 -11.01 2.49 35.82
N TRP A 69 -11.56 1.41 36.36
CA TRP A 69 -10.77 0.30 36.89
C TRP A 69 -10.33 -0.64 35.75
N ILE A 70 -9.04 -0.92 35.68
CA ILE A 70 -8.44 -1.82 34.69
C ILE A 70 -7.52 -2.84 35.36
N ARG A 71 -7.25 -3.95 34.68
CA ARG A 71 -6.17 -4.87 35.06
C ARG A 71 -4.88 -4.44 34.39
N ASP A 72 -3.76 -4.81 35.00
CA ASP A 72 -2.44 -4.66 34.41
C ASP A 72 -2.22 -5.72 33.33
N ASP A 73 -2.79 -5.50 32.15
CA ASP A 73 -2.64 -6.37 30.99
C ASP A 73 -1.39 -5.96 30.18
N PRO A 74 -0.37 -6.84 30.07
CA PRO A 74 0.82 -6.58 29.27
C PRO A 74 0.55 -6.23 27.81
N TRP A 75 -0.57 -6.69 27.25
CA TRP A 75 -0.90 -6.55 25.83
C TRP A 75 -1.79 -5.34 25.53
N GLY A 76 -2.66 -4.97 26.46
CA GLY A 76 -3.65 -3.90 26.27
C GLY A 76 -3.38 -2.62 27.06
N VAL A 77 -2.28 -2.55 27.81
CA VAL A 77 -1.87 -1.34 28.55
C VAL A 77 -0.44 -1.01 28.19
N HIS A 78 -0.10 0.27 28.05
CA HIS A 78 1.24 0.75 27.79
C HIS A 78 1.60 1.84 28.78
N ILE A 79 2.75 1.69 29.46
CA ILE A 79 3.23 2.63 30.48
C ILE A 79 4.28 3.54 29.84
N ASP A 80 4.11 4.85 29.97
CA ASP A 80 5.07 5.82 29.43
C ASP A 80 6.47 5.65 30.03
N GLY A 81 7.49 5.54 29.17
CA GLY A 81 8.88 5.40 29.57
C GLY A 81 9.28 3.98 30.02
N GLU A 82 8.38 3.00 29.94
CA GLU A 82 8.67 1.59 30.20
C GLU A 82 8.66 0.78 28.90
N ASP A 83 9.40 -0.33 28.85
CA ASP A 83 9.45 -1.23 27.68
C ASP A 83 9.78 -0.58 26.33
N GLY A 84 10.42 0.60 26.34
CA GLY A 84 10.69 1.38 25.14
C GLY A 84 9.44 2.07 24.56
N TYR A 85 8.32 1.99 25.26
CA TYR A 85 7.11 2.72 24.95
C TYR A 85 7.26 4.19 25.33
N VAL A 86 6.91 5.05 24.39
CA VAL A 86 6.95 6.51 24.52
C VAL A 86 5.58 6.99 24.08
N LEU A 87 4.94 7.82 24.90
CA LEU A 87 3.66 8.42 24.51
C LEU A 87 3.76 9.08 23.12
N PRO A 88 2.73 8.93 22.27
CA PRO A 88 2.67 9.61 20.99
C PRO A 88 2.57 11.13 21.19
N CYS A 89 2.95 11.91 20.17
CA CYS A 89 2.72 13.36 20.18
C CYS A 89 1.23 13.71 20.12
N MET A 90 0.44 12.91 19.40
CA MET A 90 -1.00 13.08 19.24
C MET A 90 -1.73 11.81 19.70
N PHE A 91 -2.77 11.97 20.51
CA PHE A 91 -3.67 10.89 20.91
C PHE A 91 -5.11 11.25 20.53
N GLN A 92 -5.73 10.45 19.65
CA GLN A 92 -7.07 10.71 19.09
C GLN A 92 -7.28 12.14 18.56
N GLY A 93 -6.23 12.75 18.00
CA GLY A 93 -6.28 14.11 17.44
C GLY A 93 -6.01 15.23 18.46
N VAL A 94 -5.69 14.90 19.72
CA VAL A 94 -5.33 15.85 20.76
C VAL A 94 -3.82 15.79 21.04
N ASP A 95 -3.18 16.96 21.14
CA ASP A 95 -1.77 17.08 21.52
C ASP A 95 -1.56 16.59 22.96
N VAL A 96 -0.67 15.62 23.13
CA VAL A 96 -0.47 14.92 24.40
C VAL A 96 0.20 15.82 25.44
N ASP A 97 1.22 16.59 25.05
CA ASP A 97 1.94 17.46 25.99
C ASP A 97 1.02 18.57 26.52
N SER A 98 0.20 19.18 25.65
CA SER A 98 -0.82 20.17 26.03
C SER A 98 -1.88 19.56 26.94
N MET A 99 -2.34 18.34 26.66
CA MET A 99 -3.31 17.63 27.49
C MET A 99 -2.74 17.29 28.89
N LEU A 100 -1.50 16.83 28.97
CA LEU A 100 -0.83 16.57 30.24
C LEU A 100 -0.65 17.86 31.04
N ALA A 101 -0.20 18.93 30.38
CA ALA A 101 -0.05 20.24 31.01
C ALA A 101 -1.39 20.78 31.54
N ALA A 102 -2.47 20.70 30.76
CA ALA A 102 -3.81 21.14 31.16
C ALA A 102 -4.34 20.39 32.40
N ASN A 103 -3.90 19.16 32.61
CA ASN A 103 -4.27 18.33 33.75
C ASN A 103 -3.24 18.34 34.89
N SER A 104 -2.26 19.26 34.87
CA SER A 104 -1.17 19.37 35.86
C SER A 104 -0.34 18.10 36.01
N VAL A 105 -0.16 17.37 34.92
CA VAL A 105 0.54 16.09 34.86
C VAL A 105 1.93 16.31 34.33
N SER A 106 2.93 16.07 35.16
CA SER A 106 4.33 16.12 34.72
C SER A 106 4.81 14.73 34.31
N ARG A 107 5.29 14.63 33.07
CA ARG A 107 5.96 13.43 32.56
C ARG A 107 7.23 13.20 33.38
N ARG A 108 7.45 11.98 33.90
CA ARG A 108 8.76 11.64 34.48
C ARG A 108 9.79 11.69 33.36
N SER A 109 10.87 12.45 33.58
CA SER A 109 12.01 12.43 32.68
C SER A 109 12.56 11.00 32.61
N PRO A 110 12.75 10.43 31.41
CA PRO A 110 13.22 9.07 31.29
C PRO A 110 14.60 8.95 31.94
N SER A 111 14.81 7.90 32.73
CA SER A 111 16.13 7.64 33.31
C SER A 111 17.16 7.52 32.18
N GLN A 112 18.39 8.00 32.39
CA GLN A 112 19.45 7.95 31.36
C GLN A 112 19.73 6.51 30.85
N ALA A 113 19.41 5.48 31.65
CA ALA A 113 19.47 4.08 31.26
C ALA A 113 18.37 3.68 30.27
N THR A 114 17.17 4.24 30.38
CA THR A 114 16.02 4.02 29.48
C THR A 114 16.27 4.69 28.13
N VAL A 115 16.80 5.92 28.11
CA VAL A 115 17.14 6.67 26.88
C VAL A 115 18.23 5.94 26.07
N ARG A 116 19.22 5.34 26.75
CA ARG A 116 20.26 4.54 26.08
C ARG A 116 19.72 3.25 25.45
N ARG A 117 18.76 2.58 26.09
CA ARG A 117 18.12 1.37 25.52
C ARG A 117 17.18 1.71 24.37
N SER A 118 16.40 2.79 24.45
CA SER A 118 15.50 3.22 23.37
C SER A 118 16.27 3.72 22.15
N MET A 119 17.39 4.41 22.31
CA MET A 119 18.26 4.79 21.18
C MET A 119 18.97 3.59 20.54
N ALA A 120 19.32 2.57 21.31
CA ALA A 120 19.88 1.32 20.77
C ALA A 120 18.83 0.54 19.96
N ALA A 121 17.58 0.46 20.44
CA ALA A 121 16.47 -0.19 19.75
C ALA A 121 16.01 0.60 18.50
N ALA A 122 15.95 1.93 18.55
CA ALA A 122 15.58 2.78 17.41
C ALA A 122 16.56 2.65 16.23
N ARG A 123 17.87 2.51 16.50
CA ARG A 123 18.87 2.26 15.45
C ARG A 123 18.76 0.88 14.82
N THR A 124 18.22 -0.12 15.53
CA THR A 124 17.97 -1.45 14.95
C THR A 124 16.65 -1.45 14.16
N ASN A 125 15.63 -0.75 14.65
CA ASN A 125 14.31 -0.69 14.03
C ASN A 125 14.32 0.10 12.70
N GLN A 126 15.14 1.14 12.58
CA GLN A 126 15.28 1.88 11.31
C GLN A 126 15.92 1.04 10.20
N ARG A 127 16.85 0.12 10.54
CA ARG A 127 17.41 -0.83 9.57
C ARG A 127 16.38 -1.88 9.13
N ILE A 128 15.53 -2.33 10.04
CA ILE A 128 14.45 -3.27 9.73
C ILE A 128 13.42 -2.62 8.81
N TRP A 129 12.99 -1.38 9.09
CA TRP A 129 12.06 -0.66 8.22
C TRP A 129 12.63 -0.37 6.83
N VAL A 130 13.92 -0.06 6.71
CA VAL A 130 14.59 0.08 5.39
C VAL A 130 14.64 -1.27 4.67
N LEU A 131 14.94 -2.38 5.35
CA LEU A 131 14.94 -3.71 4.75
C LEU A 131 13.54 -4.17 4.35
N VAL A 132 12.52 -3.88 5.16
CA VAL A 132 11.12 -4.19 4.85
C VAL A 132 10.63 -3.34 3.69
N ALA A 133 10.92 -2.04 3.66
CA ALA A 133 10.59 -1.18 2.52
C ALA A 133 11.31 -1.64 1.25
N ALA A 134 12.60 -1.98 1.32
CA ALA A 134 13.34 -2.52 0.21
C ALA A 134 12.79 -3.87 -0.26
N ALA A 135 12.43 -4.77 0.68
CA ALA A 135 11.80 -6.04 0.36
C ALA A 135 10.43 -5.86 -0.28
N ILE A 136 9.61 -4.92 0.20
CA ILE A 136 8.32 -4.58 -0.41
C ILE A 136 8.52 -4.03 -1.82
N VAL A 137 9.47 -3.12 -2.03
CA VAL A 137 9.79 -2.60 -3.37
C VAL A 137 10.26 -3.74 -4.29
N VAL A 138 11.13 -4.63 -3.80
CA VAL A 138 11.58 -5.81 -4.55
C VAL A 138 10.43 -6.78 -4.82
N ILE A 139 9.51 -6.99 -3.88
CA ILE A 139 8.31 -7.82 -4.07
C ILE A 139 7.34 -7.16 -5.06
N ILE A 140 7.16 -5.85 -5.04
CA ILE A 140 6.33 -5.12 -6.02
C ILE A 140 6.99 -5.18 -7.40
N LEU A 141 8.30 -5.00 -7.50
CA LEU A 141 9.05 -5.14 -8.76
C LEU A 141 9.02 -6.58 -9.26
N LEU A 142 9.19 -7.58 -8.38
CA LEU A 142 9.06 -8.99 -8.72
C LEU A 142 7.63 -9.34 -9.10
N ALA A 143 6.62 -8.83 -8.40
CA ALA A 143 5.22 -9.01 -8.77
C ALA A 143 4.92 -8.34 -10.11
N ARG A 144 5.51 -7.19 -10.42
CA ARG A 144 5.41 -6.55 -11.75
C ARG A 144 6.18 -7.30 -12.83
N VAL A 145 7.27 -8.00 -12.50
CA VAL A 145 8.04 -8.83 -13.44
C VAL A 145 7.37 -10.18 -13.66
N VAL A 146 6.81 -10.78 -12.60
CA VAL A 146 6.13 -12.09 -12.59
C VAL A 146 4.72 -11.96 -13.15
N ASN A 147 4.02 -10.86 -12.87
CA ASN A 147 2.73 -10.50 -13.48
C ASN A 147 2.89 -9.60 -14.70
N ARG A 148 4.06 -9.57 -15.36
CA ARG A 148 4.03 -9.16 -16.77
C ARG A 148 3.13 -10.18 -17.46
N PRO A 149 2.01 -9.78 -18.07
CA PRO A 149 1.23 -10.69 -18.90
C PRO A 149 2.20 -11.29 -19.90
N HIS A 150 2.58 -12.55 -19.66
CA HIS A 150 3.39 -13.27 -20.63
C HIS A 150 2.56 -13.33 -21.90
N PRO A 151 3.16 -13.13 -23.08
CA PRO A 151 2.42 -13.19 -24.34
C PRO A 151 1.63 -14.50 -24.41
N ASP A 152 0.32 -14.41 -24.25
CA ASP A 152 -0.53 -15.59 -24.23
C ASP A 152 -0.84 -15.97 -25.67
N ALA A 153 0.07 -16.77 -26.23
CA ALA A 153 -0.06 -17.27 -27.59
C ALA A 153 -1.21 -18.30 -27.75
N SER A 154 -1.93 -18.65 -26.67
CA SER A 154 -3.07 -19.59 -26.72
C SER A 154 -4.40 -18.92 -27.04
N ILE A 155 -4.44 -17.58 -27.10
CA ILE A 155 -5.65 -16.80 -27.40
C ILE A 155 -5.41 -15.78 -28.54
N PRO A 156 -6.48 -15.28 -29.20
CA PRO A 156 -6.39 -14.17 -30.13
C PRO A 156 -5.78 -12.92 -29.48
N LEU A 157 -5.00 -12.15 -30.24
CA LEU A 157 -4.35 -10.95 -29.72
C LEU A 157 -5.37 -9.88 -29.32
N ALA A 158 -6.47 -9.73 -30.06
CA ALA A 158 -7.58 -8.86 -29.68
C ALA A 158 -8.12 -9.17 -28.27
N GLN A 159 -8.26 -10.46 -27.96
CA GLN A 159 -8.75 -10.93 -26.67
C GLN A 159 -7.74 -10.66 -25.55
N ALA A 160 -6.46 -10.97 -25.79
CA ALA A 160 -5.38 -10.67 -24.84
C ALA A 160 -5.33 -9.16 -24.54
N TYR A 161 -5.37 -8.33 -25.58
CA TYR A 161 -5.35 -6.88 -25.46
C TYR A 161 -6.58 -6.37 -24.69
N SER A 162 -7.79 -6.84 -24.99
CA SER A 162 -8.99 -6.44 -24.24
C SER A 162 -8.92 -6.80 -22.75
N MET A 163 -8.43 -7.99 -22.41
CA MET A 163 -8.35 -8.44 -21.01
C MET A 163 -7.28 -7.71 -20.20
N HIS A 164 -6.16 -7.36 -20.82
CA HIS A 164 -4.98 -6.83 -20.11
C HIS A 164 -4.78 -5.32 -20.30
N CYS A 165 -5.27 -4.76 -21.40
CA CYS A 165 -5.11 -3.36 -21.79
C CYS A 165 -6.45 -2.60 -21.89
N GLY A 166 -7.60 -3.22 -21.62
CA GLY A 166 -8.95 -2.64 -21.81
C GLY A 166 -9.32 -1.36 -21.03
N ALA A 167 -8.34 -0.68 -20.42
CA ALA A 167 -8.46 0.66 -19.89
C ALA A 167 -8.33 1.75 -20.98
N TYR A 168 -7.82 1.41 -22.17
CA TYR A 168 -7.61 2.36 -23.26
C TYR A 168 -8.80 2.38 -24.22
N PRO A 169 -9.17 3.56 -24.76
CA PRO A 169 -10.25 3.67 -25.73
C PRO A 169 -9.93 2.87 -27.00
N ASP A 170 -10.96 2.26 -27.59
CA ASP A 170 -10.88 1.57 -28.88
C ASP A 170 -10.89 2.60 -30.01
N SER A 171 -9.82 3.39 -30.08
CA SER A 171 -9.61 4.47 -31.04
C SER A 171 -8.14 4.49 -31.45
N PRO A 172 -7.81 5.06 -32.63
CA PRO A 172 -6.43 5.30 -33.01
C PRO A 172 -5.63 5.90 -31.85
N PRO A 173 -4.38 5.46 -31.65
CA PRO A 173 -3.55 4.71 -32.60
C PRO A 173 -3.60 3.18 -32.43
N ILE A 174 -4.36 2.63 -31.47
CA ILE A 174 -4.42 1.19 -31.23
C ILE A 174 -5.88 0.74 -31.10
N GLU A 175 -6.32 -0.08 -32.05
CA GLU A 175 -7.72 -0.47 -32.21
C GLU A 175 -7.86 -1.99 -32.27
N LEU A 176 -8.89 -2.53 -31.63
CA LEU A 176 -9.24 -3.94 -31.73
C LEU A 176 -9.73 -4.25 -33.15
N TRP A 177 -9.15 -5.26 -33.79
CA TRP A 177 -9.51 -5.61 -35.16
C TRP A 177 -9.53 -7.12 -35.39
N ASN A 178 -10.75 -7.68 -35.56
CA ASN A 178 -10.97 -9.13 -35.68
C ASN A 178 -10.28 -9.92 -34.55
N ASN A 179 -9.37 -10.83 -34.89
CA ASN A 179 -8.58 -11.63 -33.94
C ASN A 179 -7.25 -10.95 -33.54
N GLY A 180 -7.02 -9.72 -34.01
CA GLY A 180 -5.80 -8.96 -33.84
C GLY A 180 -6.01 -7.55 -33.31
N VAL A 181 -4.95 -6.76 -33.41
CA VAL A 181 -4.94 -5.34 -33.02
C VAL A 181 -4.37 -4.56 -34.18
N ASN A 182 -5.08 -3.52 -34.61
CA ASN A 182 -4.59 -2.58 -35.60
C ASN A 182 -3.79 -1.49 -34.90
N VAL A 183 -2.58 -1.23 -35.38
CA VAL A 183 -1.67 -0.20 -34.85
C VAL A 183 -1.39 0.80 -35.95
N TRP A 184 -1.63 2.06 -35.63
CA TRP A 184 -1.46 3.20 -36.52
C TRP A 184 -0.17 3.94 -36.15
N ARG A 185 0.61 4.27 -37.17
CA ARG A 185 1.68 5.26 -37.05
C ARG A 185 1.05 6.64 -37.19
N GLY A 186 1.07 7.42 -36.12
CA GLY A 186 0.62 8.79 -36.08
C GLY A 186 1.51 9.74 -36.91
N VAL A 187 1.05 10.98 -37.04
CA VAL A 187 1.60 11.99 -37.96
C VAL A 187 3.05 12.37 -37.62
N GLU A 188 3.46 12.23 -36.36
CA GLU A 188 4.82 12.54 -35.89
C GLU A 188 5.82 11.39 -36.12
N GLY A 189 5.40 10.30 -36.77
CA GLY A 189 6.24 9.13 -36.99
C GLY A 189 6.39 8.25 -35.75
N THR A 190 5.42 8.32 -34.84
CA THR A 190 5.32 7.55 -33.59
C THR A 190 3.95 6.88 -33.52
N VAL A 191 3.81 5.85 -32.69
CA VAL A 191 2.48 5.34 -32.32
C VAL A 191 1.90 6.23 -31.22
N SER A 192 2.74 6.67 -30.29
CA SER A 192 2.41 7.59 -29.21
C SER A 192 2.28 9.02 -29.73
N GLU A 193 1.24 9.73 -29.32
CA GLU A 193 0.99 11.14 -29.65
C GLU A 193 1.25 12.03 -28.44
N ALA A 194 1.89 13.17 -28.65
CA ALA A 194 2.36 14.04 -27.56
C ALA A 194 1.22 14.75 -26.81
N ASP A 195 0.13 15.07 -27.52
CA ASP A 195 -1.10 15.66 -26.99
C ASP A 195 -2.04 14.63 -26.35
N GLU A 196 -1.79 13.34 -26.58
CA GLU A 196 -2.55 12.23 -26.03
C GLU A 196 -1.65 11.24 -25.26
N PRO A 197 -1.19 11.57 -24.03
CA PRO A 197 -0.20 10.77 -23.28
C PRO A 197 -0.61 9.31 -23.04
N TRP A 198 -1.91 9.02 -23.05
CA TRP A 198 -2.45 7.67 -22.86
C TRP A 198 -2.04 6.72 -23.99
N THR A 199 -1.75 7.23 -25.19
CA THR A 199 -1.30 6.45 -26.35
C THR A 199 0.03 5.76 -26.11
N SER A 200 0.93 6.38 -25.33
CA SER A 200 2.20 5.77 -24.93
C SER A 200 2.03 4.60 -23.97
N GLU A 201 1.09 4.71 -23.03
CA GLU A 201 0.73 3.61 -22.14
C GLU A 201 0.02 2.48 -22.90
N ALA A 202 -0.84 2.83 -23.86
CA ALA A 202 -1.51 1.89 -24.74
C ALA A 202 -0.50 1.09 -25.59
N PHE A 203 0.50 1.77 -26.16
CA PHE A 203 1.60 1.12 -26.90
C PHE A 203 2.44 0.22 -25.99
N ALA A 204 2.80 0.70 -24.80
CA ALA A 204 3.55 -0.12 -23.84
C ALA A 204 2.81 -1.41 -23.46
N CYS A 205 1.48 -1.31 -23.27
CA CYS A 205 0.66 -2.48 -22.99
C CYS A 205 0.58 -3.43 -24.20
N PHE A 206 0.36 -2.90 -25.40
CA PHE A 206 0.36 -3.67 -26.65
C PHE A 206 1.69 -4.41 -26.85
N ALA A 207 2.82 -3.71 -26.72
CA ALA A 207 4.16 -4.27 -26.88
C ALA A 207 4.39 -5.42 -25.89
N ASP A 208 3.90 -5.30 -24.65
CA ASP A 208 3.96 -6.38 -23.66
C ASP A 208 3.12 -7.61 -24.08
N GLN A 209 1.90 -7.40 -24.62
CA GLN A 209 1.04 -8.50 -25.10
C GLN A 209 1.67 -9.34 -26.21
N ILE A 210 2.50 -8.73 -27.05
CA ILE A 210 3.22 -9.43 -28.13
C ILE A 210 4.65 -9.80 -27.74
N GLY A 211 5.12 -9.42 -26.55
CA GLY A 211 6.48 -9.67 -26.06
C GLY A 211 7.56 -8.88 -26.82
N TYR A 212 7.23 -7.68 -27.29
CA TYR A 212 8.11 -6.82 -28.05
C TYR A 212 8.90 -5.88 -27.12
N THR A 213 10.23 -5.99 -27.15
CA THR A 213 11.11 -5.30 -26.17
C THR A 213 12.07 -4.29 -26.79
N LYS A 214 12.04 -4.08 -28.11
CA LYS A 214 12.97 -3.17 -28.80
C LYS A 214 12.60 -1.68 -28.67
N GLY A 215 11.43 -1.40 -28.11
CA GLY A 215 10.92 -0.04 -27.92
C GLY A 215 10.15 0.48 -29.14
N GLU A 216 9.43 1.58 -28.95
CA GLU A 216 8.48 2.12 -29.92
C GLU A 216 9.12 2.55 -31.25
N ALA A 217 10.23 3.28 -31.20
CA ALA A 217 10.92 3.75 -32.40
C ALA A 217 11.33 2.58 -33.32
N ALA A 218 11.82 1.49 -32.73
CA ALA A 218 12.14 0.28 -33.49
C ALA A 218 10.89 -0.41 -34.04
N PHE A 219 9.77 -0.38 -33.30
CA PHE A 219 8.50 -0.93 -33.79
C PHE A 219 8.01 -0.17 -35.02
N VAL A 220 8.05 1.17 -35.00
CA VAL A 220 7.67 2.00 -36.16
C VAL A 220 8.57 1.74 -37.37
N GLU A 221 9.88 1.61 -37.17
CA GLU A 221 10.80 1.24 -38.25
C GLU A 221 10.43 -0.14 -38.85
N GLU A 222 10.09 -1.12 -38.02
CA GLU A 222 9.62 -2.43 -38.48
C GLU A 222 8.26 -2.36 -39.19
N MET A 223 7.34 -1.50 -38.75
CA MET A 223 6.06 -1.24 -39.45
C MET A 223 6.30 -0.69 -40.86
N GLU A 224 7.19 0.28 -41.00
CA GLU A 224 7.55 0.88 -42.29
C GLU A 224 8.22 -0.13 -43.22
N MET A 225 9.15 -0.94 -42.70
CA MET A 225 9.79 -2.03 -43.45
C MET A 225 8.81 -3.13 -43.87
N ALA A 226 7.72 -3.32 -43.13
CA ALA A 226 6.72 -4.33 -43.40
C ALA A 226 5.71 -3.92 -44.48
N VAL A 227 5.67 -2.64 -44.87
CA VAL A 227 4.75 -2.14 -45.91
C VAL A 227 5.02 -2.86 -47.24
N GLY A 228 3.97 -3.45 -47.80
CA GLY A 228 4.05 -4.16 -49.08
C GLY A 228 4.62 -5.58 -48.99
N LEU A 229 4.93 -6.06 -47.79
CA LEU A 229 5.18 -7.48 -47.56
C LEU A 229 3.86 -8.22 -47.36
N ASP A 230 3.81 -9.48 -47.83
CA ASP A 230 2.66 -10.36 -47.58
C ASP A 230 2.50 -10.67 -46.08
N GLN A 231 3.60 -10.68 -45.32
CA GLN A 231 3.62 -10.82 -43.86
C GLN A 231 4.99 -10.37 -43.31
N TYR A 232 5.00 -9.78 -42.13
CA TYR A 232 6.21 -9.54 -41.35
C TYR A 232 6.15 -10.34 -40.04
N VAL A 233 7.20 -11.11 -39.74
CA VAL A 233 7.27 -11.93 -38.53
C VAL A 233 7.87 -11.11 -37.40
N ILE A 234 7.03 -10.70 -36.44
CA ILE A 234 7.48 -9.97 -35.24
C ILE A 234 8.29 -10.90 -34.34
N ASN A 235 7.77 -12.11 -34.10
CA ASN A 235 8.45 -13.17 -33.37
C ASN A 235 7.85 -14.55 -33.70
N LYS A 236 8.22 -15.59 -32.95
CA LYS A 236 7.73 -16.97 -33.18
C LYS A 236 6.20 -17.09 -33.15
N HIS A 237 5.50 -16.21 -32.45
CA HIS A 237 4.05 -16.28 -32.20
C HIS A 237 3.25 -15.20 -32.92
N PHE A 238 3.84 -14.04 -33.23
CA PHE A 238 3.12 -12.90 -33.78
C PHE A 238 3.65 -12.46 -35.14
N VAL A 239 2.72 -12.03 -36.00
CA VAL A 239 2.96 -11.44 -37.32
C VAL A 239 2.25 -10.12 -37.43
N MET A 240 2.72 -9.26 -38.33
CA MET A 240 2.00 -8.06 -38.73
C MET A 240 1.86 -7.95 -40.25
N PHE A 241 0.77 -7.32 -40.67
CA PHE A 241 0.44 -7.00 -42.05
C PHE A 241 0.26 -5.50 -42.15
N CYS A 242 1.14 -4.86 -42.92
CA CYS A 242 1.23 -3.41 -42.97
C CYS A 242 0.84 -2.87 -44.34
N GLN A 243 0.05 -1.80 -44.33
CA GLN A 243 -0.37 -1.09 -45.52
C GLN A 243 -0.11 0.41 -45.36
N GLN A 244 0.31 1.04 -46.45
CA GLN A 244 0.39 2.49 -46.52
C GLN A 244 -1.00 3.07 -46.81
N VAL A 245 -1.44 4.01 -45.99
CA VAL A 245 -2.71 4.71 -46.18
C VAL A 245 -2.51 5.78 -47.25
N ARG A 246 -3.13 5.58 -48.42
CA ARG A 246 -2.86 6.30 -49.69
C ARG A 246 -2.98 7.84 -49.65
N TYR A 247 -3.44 8.44 -48.57
CA TYR A 247 -3.79 9.87 -48.51
C TYR A 247 -3.11 10.67 -47.39
N VAL A 248 -2.39 10.04 -46.46
CA VAL A 248 -1.91 10.72 -45.23
C VAL A 248 -0.49 10.33 -44.80
N ASP A 249 0.30 9.61 -45.61
CA ASP A 249 1.63 9.09 -45.22
C ASP A 249 1.65 8.28 -43.91
N GLU A 250 0.47 7.81 -43.49
CA GLU A 250 0.29 6.94 -42.34
C GLU A 250 0.50 5.48 -42.74
N VAL A 251 1.03 4.71 -41.80
CA VAL A 251 1.17 3.26 -41.91
C VAL A 251 0.22 2.63 -40.89
N SER A 252 -0.64 1.74 -41.37
CA SER A 252 -1.51 0.92 -40.52
C SER A 252 -1.05 -0.53 -40.60
N CYS A 253 -0.84 -1.13 -39.44
CA CYS A 253 -0.40 -2.51 -39.32
C CYS A 253 -1.36 -3.31 -38.46
N GLY A 254 -1.97 -4.34 -39.03
CA GLY A 254 -2.68 -5.34 -38.24
C GLY A 254 -1.68 -6.34 -37.64
N ALA A 255 -1.58 -6.39 -36.32
CA ALA A 255 -0.81 -7.38 -35.58
C ALA A 255 -1.70 -8.55 -35.15
N TYR A 256 -1.23 -9.79 -35.33
CA TYR A 256 -2.00 -11.00 -35.07
C TYR A 256 -1.14 -12.10 -34.45
N ASN A 257 -1.78 -12.91 -33.63
CA ASN A 257 -1.21 -14.19 -33.24
C ASN A 257 -1.30 -15.15 -34.43
N ARG A 258 -0.16 -15.69 -34.85
CA ARG A 258 0.01 -16.59 -36.01
C ARG A 258 -0.89 -17.82 -35.95
N ALA A 259 -1.22 -18.31 -34.75
CA ALA A 259 -2.12 -19.44 -34.57
C ALA A 259 -3.57 -19.15 -35.00
N PHE A 260 -3.93 -17.87 -35.17
CA PHE A 260 -5.28 -17.40 -35.46
C PHE A 260 -5.37 -16.59 -36.75
N VAL A 261 -4.32 -16.61 -37.57
CA VAL A 261 -4.33 -16.06 -38.94
C VAL A 261 -4.81 -17.18 -39.86
N GLY A 262 -6.02 -17.02 -40.42
CA GLY A 262 -6.66 -17.95 -41.34
C GLY A 262 -7.13 -17.26 -42.60
#